data_AF-A0AAJ5F2F1-F1
#
_entry.id   AF-A0AAJ5F2F1-F1
#
_cell.length_a   1.000
_cell.length_b   1.000
_cell.length_c   1.000
_cell.angle_alpha   90.00
_cell.angle_beta   90.00
_cell.angle_gamma   90.00
#
_symmetry.space_group_name_H-M   'P 1'
#
loop_
_entity.id
_entity.type
_entity.pdbx_description
1 polymer ?
#
loop_
_entity_poly.entity_id
_entity_poly.type
_entity_poly.pdbx_seq_one_letter_code
_entity_poly.pdbx_strand_id
1 'polypeptide(L)'
;MTPPLSWRELETRVGLDALPDFHRAFLTWRGVEDAAGMPLRRVGQRVEAELNRMAQTGQAQRGEGDWTLAPGALDGFEAAGPYLGAEG
;
A
#
# COMPACT_ATOMS: atom_id res chain seq x y z
N MET A 1 8.59 -14.05 -11.51
CA MET A 1 9.12 -12.85 -10.82
C MET A 1 7.98 -11.86 -10.78
N THR A 2 7.53 -11.41 -9.61
CA THR A 2 6.47 -10.39 -9.54
C THR A 2 7.01 -9.09 -10.13
N PRO A 3 6.34 -8.46 -11.09
CA PRO A 3 6.80 -7.18 -11.62
C PRO A 3 6.74 -6.10 -10.54
N PRO A 4 7.55 -5.02 -10.66
CA PRO A 4 7.36 -3.83 -9.83
C PRO A 4 5.94 -3.29 -10.00
N LEU A 5 5.30 -2.88 -8.90
CA LEU A 5 3.88 -2.52 -8.86
C LEU A 5 3.70 -1.07 -8.42
N SER A 6 2.99 -0.26 -9.18
CA SER A 6 2.57 1.07 -8.74
C SER A 6 1.57 0.96 -7.59
N TRP A 7 1.77 1.75 -6.53
CA TRP A 7 0.81 1.87 -5.44
C TRP A 7 -0.54 2.37 -5.95
N ARG A 8 -0.54 3.39 -6.81
CA ARG A 8 -1.76 3.93 -7.40
C ARG A 8 -2.51 2.91 -8.28
N GLU A 9 -1.79 2.05 -9.02
CA GLU A 9 -2.43 0.94 -9.74
C GLU A 9 -3.08 -0.05 -8.77
N LEU A 10 -2.40 -0.38 -7.67
CA LEU A 10 -2.96 -1.24 -6.62
C LEU A 10 -4.23 -0.62 -6.01
N GLU A 11 -4.23 0.67 -5.67
CA GLU A 11 -5.42 1.38 -5.18
C GLU A 11 -6.56 1.37 -6.21
N THR A 12 -6.23 1.49 -7.50
CA THR A 12 -7.22 1.40 -8.58
C THR A 12 -7.86 0.01 -8.64
N ARG A 13 -7.08 -1.06 -8.44
CA ARG A 13 -7.58 -2.45 -8.41
C ARG A 13 -8.42 -2.74 -7.17
N VAL A 14 -8.07 -2.15 -6.03
CA VAL A 14 -8.85 -2.23 -4.78
C VAL A 14 -10.23 -1.59 -4.95
N GLY A 15 -10.28 -0.45 -5.65
CA GLY A 15 -11.50 0.31 -5.88
C GLY A 15 -11.86 1.21 -4.70
N LEU A 16 -12.57 2.30 -4.99
CA LEU A 16 -12.82 3.39 -4.04
C LEU A 16 -13.60 2.97 -2.79
N ASP A 17 -14.48 1.97 -2.92
CA ASP A 17 -15.31 1.47 -1.82
C ASP A 17 -14.50 0.71 -0.76
N ALA A 18 -13.54 -0.12 -1.20
CA ALA A 18 -12.69 -0.93 -0.33
C ALA A 18 -11.38 -0.24 0.08
N LEU A 19 -11.05 0.89 -0.55
CA LEU A 19 -9.79 1.60 -0.33
C LEU A 19 -9.53 2.00 1.15
N PRO A 20 -10.52 2.52 1.90
CA PRO A 20 -10.31 2.84 3.32
C PRO A 20 -9.90 1.64 4.17
N ASP A 21 -10.56 0.50 4.00
CA ASP A 21 -10.28 -0.73 4.74
C ASP A 21 -8.93 -1.33 4.33
N PHE A 22 -8.62 -1.28 3.04
CA PHE A 22 -7.30 -1.68 2.53
C PHE A 22 -6.16 -0.84 3.14
N HIS A 23 -6.30 0.49 3.19
CA HIS A 23 -5.30 1.36 3.82
C HIS A 23 -5.13 1.07 5.31
N ARG A 24 -6.21 0.83 6.03
CA ARG A 24 -6.16 0.47 7.46
C ARG A 24 -5.48 -0.88 7.68
N ALA A 25 -5.76 -1.86 6.80
CA ALA A 25 -5.09 -3.15 6.83
C ALA A 25 -3.59 -3.00 6.57
N PHE A 26 -3.20 -2.18 5.59
CA PHE A 26 -1.79 -1.88 5.30
C PHE A 26 -1.10 -1.24 6.51
N LEU A 27 -1.72 -0.22 7.13
CA LEU A 27 -1.17 0.43 8.32
C LEU A 27 -1.02 -0.54 9.50
N THR A 28 -2.02 -1.38 9.73
CA THR A 28 -1.96 -2.43 10.76
C THR A 28 -0.81 -3.40 10.50
N TRP A 29 -0.66 -3.86 9.26
CA TRP A 29 0.44 -4.75 8.85
C TRP A 29 1.82 -4.10 9.02
N ARG A 30 1.94 -2.79 8.77
CA ARG A 30 3.16 -2.00 9.04
C ARG A 30 3.41 -1.73 10.54
N GLY A 31 2.54 -2.20 11.44
CA GLY A 31 2.67 -2.02 12.88
C GLY A 31 2.18 -0.66 13.39
N VAL A 32 1.36 0.06 12.62
CA VAL A 32 0.74 1.31 13.07
C VAL A 32 -0.47 0.98 13.95
N GLU A 33 -0.35 1.31 15.23
CA GLU A 33 -1.41 1.13 16.22
C GLU A 33 -2.64 2.00 15.91
N ASP A 34 -3.82 1.50 16.29
CA ASP A 34 -5.11 2.19 16.18
C ASP A 34 -5.56 2.56 14.74
N ALA A 35 -4.96 1.96 13.70
CA ALA A 35 -5.30 2.26 12.31
C ALA A 35 -6.81 2.13 12.01
N ALA A 36 -7.49 1.16 12.62
CA ALA A 36 -8.94 0.96 12.49
C ALA A 36 -9.78 2.15 12.98
N GLY A 37 -9.37 2.79 14.08
CA GLY A 37 -10.08 3.92 14.68
C GLY A 37 -9.75 5.28 14.05
N MET A 38 -8.71 5.36 13.22
CA MET A 38 -8.26 6.63 12.67
C MET A 38 -9.25 7.26 11.67
N PRO A 39 -9.39 8.60 11.70
CA PRO A 39 -10.14 9.31 10.67
C PRO A 39 -9.44 9.18 9.31
N LEU A 40 -10.22 9.07 8.22
CA LEU A 40 -9.71 8.79 6.87
C LEU A 40 -8.60 9.74 6.40
N ARG A 41 -8.71 11.04 6.74
CA ARG A 41 -7.66 12.01 6.42
C ARG A 41 -6.31 11.62 7.04
N ARG A 42 -6.32 11.10 8.27
CA ARG A 42 -5.11 10.66 8.98
C ARG A 42 -4.62 9.31 8.45
N VAL A 43 -5.53 8.42 8.04
CA VAL A 43 -5.18 7.17 7.37
C VAL A 43 -4.35 7.46 6.11
N GLY A 44 -4.83 8.32 5.20
CA GLY A 44 -4.09 8.67 3.98
C GLY A 44 -2.70 9.23 4.26
N GLN A 45 -2.58 10.22 5.16
CA GLN A 45 -1.28 10.77 5.55
C GLN A 45 -0.32 9.72 6.13
N ARG A 46 -0.84 8.73 6.86
CA ARG A 46 -0.04 7.65 7.43
C ARG A 46 0.40 6.65 6.37
N VAL A 47 -0.46 6.33 5.41
CA VAL A 47 -0.11 5.48 4.26
C VAL A 47 1.05 6.11 3.48
N GLU A 48 0.94 7.39 3.14
CA GLU A 48 2.02 8.12 2.45
C GLU A 48 3.33 8.12 3.25
N ALA A 49 3.25 8.30 4.58
CA ALA A 49 4.43 8.23 5.44
C ALA A 49 5.08 6.84 5.44
N GLU A 50 4.30 5.76 5.47
CA GLU A 50 4.80 4.39 5.40
C GLU A 50 5.41 4.07 4.02
N LEU A 51 4.78 4.51 2.93
CA LEU A 51 5.34 4.35 1.58
C LEU A 51 6.66 5.09 1.41
N ASN A 52 6.79 6.29 2.00
CA ASN A 52 8.07 7.00 2.04
C ASN A 52 9.13 6.27 2.90
N ARG A 53 8.74 5.57 3.97
CA ARG A 53 9.66 4.70 4.75
C ARG A 53 10.08 3.47 3.96
N MET A 54 9.16 2.86 3.22
CA MET A 54 9.48 1.78 2.28
C MET A 54 10.47 2.24 1.22
N ALA A 55 10.32 3.48 0.72
CA ALA A 55 11.28 4.05 -0.23
C ALA A 55 12.68 4.23 0.37
N GLN A 56 12.78 4.70 1.62
CA GLN A 56 14.06 4.84 2.33
C GLN A 56 14.77 3.51 2.60
N THR A 57 14.02 2.40 2.66
CA THR A 57 14.55 1.05 2.92
C THR A 57 14.72 0.22 1.64
N GLY A 58 14.47 0.81 0.46
CA GLY A 58 14.60 0.13 -0.83
C GLY A 58 13.44 -0.82 -1.18
N GLN A 59 12.37 -0.85 -0.37
CA GLN A 59 11.16 -1.62 -0.65
C GLN A 59 10.22 -0.92 -1.65
N ALA A 60 10.45 0.36 -1.91
CA ALA A 60 9.75 1.13 -2.93
C ALA A 60 10.68 2.16 -3.58
N GLN A 61 10.24 2.76 -4.68
CA GLN A 61 10.86 3.91 -5.32
C GLN A 61 9.82 5.02 -5.43
N ARG A 62 10.15 6.22 -4.94
CA ARG A 62 9.30 7.40 -5.07
C ARG A 62 9.48 8.02 -6.45
N GLY A 63 8.42 8.08 -7.24
CA GLY A 63 8.36 8.81 -8.52
C GLY A 63 7.57 10.12 -8.41
N GLU A 64 7.27 10.74 -9.55
CA GLU A 64 6.41 11.95 -9.63
C GLU A 64 4.97 11.62 -9.25
N GLY A 65 4.67 11.68 -7.95
CA GLY A 65 3.31 11.50 -7.43
C GLY A 65 2.91 10.07 -7.11
N ASP A 66 3.73 9.06 -7.44
CA ASP A 66 3.47 7.64 -7.13
C ASP A 66 4.63 6.94 -6.39
N TRP A 67 4.37 5.74 -5.87
CA TRP A 67 5.37 4.81 -5.34
C TRP A 67 5.36 3.52 -6.14
N THR A 68 6.48 3.19 -6.76
CA THR A 68 6.69 1.89 -7.38
C THR A 68 7.26 0.93 -6.34
N LEU A 69 6.47 -0.07 -5.95
CA LEU A 69 6.86 -1.09 -5.00
C LEU A 69 7.81 -2.10 -5.64
N ALA A 70 8.85 -2.47 -4.92
CA ALA A 70 9.75 -3.54 -5.33
C ALA A 70 9.00 -4.89 -5.33
N PRO A 71 9.43 -5.86 -6.15
CA PRO A 71 8.91 -7.23 -6.09
C PRO A 71 8.98 -7.79 -4.66
N GLY A 72 7.86 -8.31 -4.15
CA GLY A 72 7.79 -8.87 -2.79
C GLY A 72 7.73 -7.83 -1.67
N ALA A 73 7.65 -6.53 -1.97
CA ALA A 73 7.53 -5.49 -0.93
C ALA A 73 6.25 -5.59 -0.07
N LEU A 74 5.24 -6.34 -0.56
CA LEU A 74 3.99 -6.64 0.14
C LEU A 74 3.90 -8.13 0.57
N ASP A 75 5.02 -8.85 0.61
CA ASP A 75 5.02 -10.23 1.10
C ASP A 75 4.48 -10.30 2.54
N GLY A 76 3.58 -11.24 2.79
CA GLY A 76 2.86 -11.34 4.08
C GLY A 76 1.74 -10.32 4.29
N PHE A 77 1.49 -9.39 3.36
CA PHE A 77 0.31 -8.52 3.41
C PHE A 77 -0.88 -9.16 2.67
N GLU A 78 -1.65 -9.98 3.40
CA GLU A 78 -2.71 -10.81 2.80
C GLU A 78 -3.78 -10.01 2.06
N ALA A 79 -4.12 -8.80 2.53
CA ALA A 79 -5.13 -7.97 1.89
C ALA A 79 -4.74 -7.47 0.49
N ALA A 80 -3.45 -7.48 0.13
CA ALA A 80 -3.02 -7.19 -1.24
C ALA A 80 -3.18 -8.39 -2.17
N GLY A 81 -3.18 -9.62 -1.65
CA GLY A 81 -3.16 -10.87 -2.42
C GLY A 81 -4.10 -10.91 -3.63
N PRO A 82 -5.40 -10.55 -3.48
CA PRO A 82 -6.35 -10.54 -4.59
C PRO A 82 -5.98 -9.62 -5.76
N TYR A 83 -5.14 -8.61 -5.52
CA TYR A 83 -4.81 -7.54 -6.47
C TYR A 83 -3.40 -7.66 -7.08
N LEU A 84 -2.56 -8.56 -6.54
CA LEU A 84 -1.18 -8.77 -7.00
C LEU A 84 -1.08 -9.63 -8.27
N GLY A 85 -2.14 -10.36 -8.62
CA GLY A 85 -2.15 -11.34 -9.73
C GLY A 85 -2.98 -10.96 -10.96
N ALA A 86 -3.54 -9.75 -11.03
CA ALA A 86 -4.28 -9.31 -12.20
C ALA A 86 -3.32 -8.87 -13.32
N GLU A 87 -2.74 -9.85 -14.03
CA GLU A 87 -2.29 -9.62 -15.40
C GLU A 87 -3.55 -9.59 -16.28
N GLY A 88 -3.83 -8.43 -16.87
CA GLY A 88 -4.77 -8.27 -17.98
C GLY A 88 -3.99 -7.81 -19.19
#